data_AF-Q01XF0-F1
#
_entry.id   AF-Q01XF0-F1
#
_cell.length_a   1.000
_cell.length_b   1.000
_cell.length_c   1.000
_cell.angle_alpha   90.00
_cell.angle_beta   90.00
_cell.angle_gamma   90.00
#
_symmetry.space_group_name_H-M   'P 1'
#
loop_
_entity.id
_entity.type
_entity.pdbx_description
1 polymer ?
#
loop_
_entity_poly.entity_id
_entity_poly.type
_entity_poly.pdbx_seq_one_letter_code
_entity_poly.pdbx_strand_id
1 'polypeptide(L)'
;MPEAVGLWLLQVAGRLAPQAARREWHSRWSTRLVNLWILVERGELALNARAETFWLLRAAVANAFWLRFTRAGLRYWVRGPGFIAAAAGAAMLLLALLSHGFAATRSVVNAAIEWRIDPRQIRYDPRGDIVVAHAVPIAMALAIGAVLVLIGRLSLGHCGWRYWTFLTLKLVSAIMLVPLLWLEGGAALWRNISHETLRAWIAGLGSTVAFLGGFGVIVIWIFSDQRRRCPVCLRRLARPVTLGSWGSMFEPATTEFVCEEGHGALSLDESEIGGGDRWVALDASWRGL
;
A
#
# COMPACT_ATOMS: atom_id res chain seq x y z
N MET A 1 -2.56 46.53 0.29
CA MET A 1 -2.22 45.68 -0.88
C MET A 1 -1.26 44.52 -0.57
N PRO A 2 -0.19 44.64 0.26
CA PRO A 2 0.72 43.50 0.53
C PRO A 2 0.16 42.40 1.45
N GLU A 3 -0.88 42.67 2.23
CA GLU A 3 -1.52 41.67 3.12
C GLU A 3 -2.20 40.53 2.37
N ALA A 4 -2.90 40.85 1.29
CA ALA A 4 -3.60 39.88 0.45
C ALA A 4 -2.63 38.88 -0.21
N VAL A 5 -1.44 39.35 -0.60
CA VAL A 5 -0.39 38.52 -1.18
C VAL A 5 0.19 37.56 -0.14
N GLY A 6 0.42 38.03 1.09
CA GLY A 6 0.89 37.18 2.20
C GLY A 6 -0.12 36.09 2.57
N LEU A 7 -1.41 36.43 2.64
CA LEU A 7 -2.49 35.47 2.88
C LEU A 7 -2.63 34.46 1.75
N TRP A 8 -2.50 34.89 0.50
CA TRP A 8 -2.53 34.00 -0.66
C TRP A 8 -1.35 33.01 -0.65
N LEU A 9 -0.13 33.49 -0.34
CA LEU A 9 1.04 32.62 -0.18
C LEU A 9 0.87 31.61 0.96
N LEU A 10 0.25 32.02 2.08
CA LEU A 10 -0.09 31.10 3.16
C LEU A 10 -1.14 30.07 2.75
N GLN A 11 -2.13 30.43 1.94
CA GLN A 11 -3.10 29.46 1.39
C GLN A 11 -2.41 28.42 0.49
N VAL A 12 -1.51 28.86 -0.38
CA VAL A 12 -0.73 27.96 -1.25
C VAL A 12 0.16 27.06 -0.40
N ALA A 13 0.88 27.61 0.58
CA ALA A 13 1.70 26.84 1.52
C ALA A 13 0.86 25.86 2.36
N GLY A 14 -0.37 26.21 2.72
CA GLY A 14 -1.29 25.34 3.45
C GLY A 14 -1.71 24.09 2.67
N ARG A 15 -1.55 24.06 1.34
CA ARG A 15 -1.75 22.83 0.54
C ARG A 15 -0.67 21.78 0.80
N LEU A 16 0.53 22.19 1.21
CA LEU A 16 1.61 21.28 1.60
C LEU A 16 1.32 20.63 2.96
N ALA A 17 0.63 21.31 3.86
CA ALA A 17 0.24 20.78 5.17
C ALA A 17 -0.81 19.65 5.05
N PRO A 18 -0.72 18.59 5.88
CA PRO A 18 -1.68 17.49 5.90
C PRO A 18 -3.09 17.97 6.27
N GLN A 19 -4.12 17.32 5.70
CA GLN A 19 -5.51 17.78 5.77
C GLN A 19 -6.04 17.93 7.22
N ALA A 20 -5.63 17.03 8.12
CA ALA A 20 -6.00 17.06 9.53
C ALA A 20 -5.44 18.30 10.26
N ALA A 21 -4.18 18.66 10.03
CA ALA A 21 -3.53 19.80 10.69
C ALA A 21 -3.69 21.12 9.93
N ARG A 22 -4.27 21.11 8.72
CA ARG A 22 -4.33 22.29 7.84
C ARG A 22 -5.08 23.46 8.47
N ARG A 23 -6.21 23.19 9.15
CA ARG A 23 -7.03 24.24 9.78
C ARG A 23 -6.28 24.94 10.91
N GLU A 24 -5.70 24.15 11.82
CA GLU A 24 -4.91 24.66 12.94
C GLU A 24 -3.65 25.39 12.45
N TRP A 25 -2.95 24.81 11.47
CA TRP A 25 -1.78 25.44 10.84
C TRP A 25 -2.15 26.79 10.21
N HIS A 26 -3.25 26.85 9.45
CA HIS A 26 -3.68 28.09 8.78
C HIS A 26 -4.08 29.16 9.80
N SER A 27 -4.81 28.78 10.86
CA SER A 27 -5.13 29.67 11.99
C SER A 27 -3.84 30.24 12.61
N ARG A 28 -2.89 29.39 12.99
CA ARG A 28 -1.66 29.80 13.65
C ARG A 28 -0.82 30.78 12.82
N TRP A 29 -0.66 30.51 11.53
CA TRP A 29 0.19 31.34 10.66
C TRP A 29 -0.51 32.60 10.16
N SER A 30 -1.84 32.57 9.96
CA SER A 30 -2.61 33.78 9.65
C SER A 30 -2.62 34.75 10.83
N THR A 31 -2.82 34.29 12.06
CA THR A 31 -2.74 35.15 13.27
C THR A 31 -1.36 35.78 13.42
N ARG A 32 -0.28 35.03 13.15
CA ARG A 32 1.10 35.57 13.18
C ARG A 32 1.34 36.65 12.13
N LEU A 33 0.80 36.45 10.92
CA LEU A 33 0.91 37.42 9.84
C LEU A 33 0.13 38.71 10.16
N VAL A 34 -1.09 38.59 10.69
CA VAL A 34 -1.92 39.73 11.13
C VAL A 34 -1.23 40.48 12.27
N ASN A 35 -0.72 39.78 13.29
CA ASN A 35 0.02 40.42 14.39
C ASN A 35 1.26 41.19 13.90
N LEU A 36 2.01 40.63 12.94
CA LEU A 36 3.15 41.33 12.35
C LEU A 36 2.72 42.62 11.65
N TRP A 37 1.59 42.59 10.92
CA TRP A 37 1.06 43.78 10.26
C TRP A 37 0.62 44.88 11.24
N ILE A 38 -0.05 44.51 12.34
CA ILE A 38 -0.41 45.45 13.40
C ILE A 38 0.83 46.16 13.96
N LEU A 39 1.95 45.44 14.13
CA LEU A 39 3.20 46.03 14.61
C LEU A 39 3.86 46.96 13.58
N VAL A 40 3.73 46.66 12.28
CA VAL A 40 4.20 47.53 11.20
C VAL A 40 3.36 48.81 11.15
N GLU A 41 2.04 48.72 11.28
CA GLU A 41 1.13 49.89 11.33
C GLU A 41 1.42 50.80 12.53
N ARG A 42 1.79 50.21 13.67
CA ARG A 42 2.21 50.95 14.88
C ARG A 42 3.58 51.62 14.75
N GLY A 43 4.30 51.40 13.64
CA GLY A 43 5.62 52.00 13.40
C GLY A 43 6.76 51.32 14.17
N GLU A 44 6.50 50.24 14.91
CA GLU A 44 7.51 49.54 15.72
C GLU A 44 8.54 48.77 14.88
N LEU A 45 8.25 48.51 13.59
CA LEU A 45 9.03 47.63 12.71
C LEU A 45 9.30 48.17 11.29
N ALA A 46 9.18 49.49 11.08
CA ALA A 46 9.14 50.11 9.75
C ALA A 46 10.37 49.82 8.84
N LEU A 47 11.58 49.70 9.40
CA LEU A 47 12.81 49.48 8.60
C LEU A 47 13.02 48.02 8.15
N ASN A 48 12.48 47.03 8.89
CA ASN A 48 12.71 45.60 8.64
C ASN A 48 11.44 44.82 8.20
N ALA A 49 10.30 45.49 8.05
CA ALA A 49 9.01 44.88 7.78
C ALA A 49 9.01 43.86 6.61
N ARG A 50 9.70 44.15 5.51
CA ARG A 50 9.81 43.25 4.35
C ARG A 50 10.66 42.00 4.63
N ALA A 51 11.76 42.15 5.37
CA ALA A 51 12.62 41.04 5.72
C ALA A 51 11.92 40.09 6.70
N GLU A 52 11.21 40.66 7.68
CA GLU A 52 10.42 39.90 8.67
C GLU A 52 9.26 39.14 8.03
N THR A 53 8.50 39.78 7.12
CA THR A 53 7.44 39.08 6.38
C THR A 53 7.98 37.94 5.53
N PHE A 54 9.11 38.14 4.84
CA PHE A 54 9.76 37.08 4.06
C PHE A 54 10.22 35.93 4.95
N TRP A 55 10.84 36.23 6.10
CA TRP A 55 11.30 35.21 7.04
C TRP A 55 10.14 34.40 7.61
N LEU A 56 9.03 35.05 7.95
CA LEU A 56 7.83 34.42 8.47
C LEU A 56 7.16 33.52 7.42
N LEU A 57 7.10 33.96 6.16
CA LEU A 57 6.61 33.15 5.03
C LEU A 57 7.50 31.93 4.78
N ARG A 58 8.83 32.11 4.79
CA ARG A 58 9.79 30.99 4.63
C ARG A 58 9.65 29.98 5.77
N ALA A 59 9.51 30.46 7.00
CA ALA A 59 9.28 29.61 8.17
C ALA A 59 7.95 28.86 8.09
N ALA A 60 6.89 29.51 7.59
CA ALA A 60 5.59 28.88 7.36
C ALA A 60 5.70 27.74 6.33
N VAL A 61 6.35 27.99 5.18
CA VAL A 61 6.56 26.98 4.13
C VAL A 61 7.40 25.81 4.65
N ALA A 62 8.52 26.10 5.32
CA ALA A 62 9.36 25.07 5.92
C ALA A 62 8.59 24.25 6.96
N ASN A 63 7.80 24.89 7.81
CA ASN A 63 6.98 24.21 8.81
C ASN A 63 5.89 23.33 8.16
N ALA A 64 5.21 23.81 7.13
CA ALA A 64 4.23 23.03 6.36
C ALA A 64 4.86 21.80 5.70
N PHE A 65 6.06 21.98 5.14
CA PHE A 65 6.87 20.89 4.58
C PHE A 65 7.25 19.87 5.66
N TRP A 66 7.83 20.32 6.78
CA TRP A 66 8.21 19.42 7.86
C TRP A 66 7.02 18.71 8.50
N LEU A 67 5.86 19.36 8.64
CA LEU A 67 4.62 18.74 9.10
C LEU A 67 4.22 17.55 8.24
N ARG A 68 4.38 17.66 6.91
CA ARG A 68 4.14 16.56 5.98
C ARG A 68 5.12 15.39 6.17
N PHE A 69 6.38 15.70 6.47
CA PHE A 69 7.45 14.71 6.67
C PHE A 69 7.71 14.33 8.13
N THR A 70 6.86 14.76 9.07
CA THR A 70 6.94 14.28 10.46
C THR A 70 6.75 12.77 10.50
N ARG A 71 7.40 12.09 11.46
CA ARG A 71 7.25 10.63 11.64
C ARG A 71 5.78 10.19 11.80
N ALA A 72 4.91 11.07 12.30
CA ALA A 72 3.47 10.82 12.38
C ALA A 72 2.79 10.91 11.00
N GLY A 73 3.05 11.98 10.24
CA GLY A 73 2.56 12.14 8.86
C GLY A 73 3.05 11.05 7.90
N LEU A 74 4.32 10.63 8.04
CA LEU A 74 4.89 9.54 7.26
C LEU A 74 4.20 8.21 7.58
N ARG A 75 3.99 7.89 8.87
CA ARG A 75 3.23 6.70 9.30
C ARG A 75 1.80 6.71 8.79
N TYR A 76 1.14 7.87 8.84
CA TYR A 76 -0.21 8.07 8.33
C TYR A 76 -0.30 7.81 6.81
N TRP A 77 0.69 8.28 6.05
CA TRP A 77 0.76 8.08 4.61
C TRP A 77 1.09 6.63 4.23
N VAL A 78 2.09 6.02 4.88
CA VAL A 78 2.49 4.61 4.66
C VAL A 78 1.35 3.64 4.98
N ARG A 79 0.53 3.94 5.99
CA ARG A 79 -0.64 3.12 6.33
C ARG A 79 -1.83 3.33 5.39
N GLY A 80 -1.81 4.39 4.57
CA GLY A 80 -2.86 4.74 3.66
C GLY A 80 -2.92 3.85 2.40
N PRO A 81 -4.07 3.81 1.71
CA PRO A 81 -4.25 2.99 0.51
C PRO A 81 -3.40 3.50 -0.68
N GLY A 82 -3.18 4.82 -0.77
CA GLY A 82 -2.42 5.44 -1.87
C GLY A 82 -0.95 5.04 -1.89
N PHE A 83 -0.33 4.79 -0.73
CA PHE A 83 1.05 4.34 -0.66
C PHE A 83 1.22 2.96 -1.30
N ILE A 84 0.30 2.03 -1.02
CA ILE A 84 0.37 0.67 -1.57
C ILE A 84 0.20 0.68 -3.09
N ALA A 85 -0.74 1.47 -3.61
CA ALA A 85 -0.93 1.63 -5.04
C ALA A 85 0.32 2.24 -5.72
N ALA A 86 0.88 3.29 -5.13
CA ALA A 86 2.10 3.93 -5.63
C ALA A 86 3.31 2.98 -5.59
N ALA A 87 3.46 2.20 -4.51
CA ALA A 87 4.53 1.21 -4.38
C ALA A 87 4.39 0.09 -5.41
N ALA A 88 3.17 -0.40 -5.67
CA ALA A 88 2.93 -1.39 -6.73
C ALA A 88 3.29 -0.85 -8.12
N GLY A 89 2.90 0.40 -8.42
CA GLY A 89 3.27 1.07 -9.68
C GLY A 89 4.78 1.27 -9.81
N ALA A 90 5.45 1.71 -8.75
CA ALA A 90 6.91 1.87 -8.72
C ALA A 90 7.63 0.53 -8.89
N ALA A 91 7.14 -0.54 -8.26
CA ALA A 91 7.68 -1.89 -8.43
C ALA A 91 7.53 -2.38 -9.88
N MET A 92 6.37 -2.13 -10.52
CA MET A 92 6.14 -2.45 -11.93
C MET A 92 7.11 -1.69 -12.85
N LEU A 93 7.30 -0.38 -12.61
CA LEU A 93 8.24 0.44 -13.37
C LEU A 93 9.68 -0.02 -13.19
N LEU A 94 10.09 -0.32 -11.95
CA LEU A 94 11.42 -0.84 -11.67
C LEU A 94 11.65 -2.18 -12.36
N LEU A 95 10.67 -3.09 -12.30
CA LEU A 95 10.74 -4.36 -13.02
C LEU A 95 10.87 -4.13 -14.54
N ALA A 96 10.11 -3.21 -15.11
CA ALA A 96 10.22 -2.86 -16.53
C ALA A 96 11.63 -2.38 -16.89
N LEU A 97 12.25 -1.53 -16.06
CA LEU A 97 13.60 -1.03 -16.31
C LEU A 97 14.65 -2.15 -16.21
N LEU A 98 14.59 -2.95 -15.13
CA LEU A 98 15.54 -4.04 -14.90
C LEU A 98 15.44 -5.15 -15.95
N SER A 99 14.24 -5.44 -16.44
CA SER A 99 13.99 -6.46 -17.47
C SER A 99 14.10 -5.94 -18.91
N HIS A 100 14.49 -4.68 -19.09
CA HIS A 100 14.58 -4.01 -20.41
C HIS A 100 13.25 -4.09 -21.19
N GLY A 101 12.15 -3.80 -20.49
CA GLY A 101 10.80 -3.82 -21.05
C GLY A 101 10.18 -5.21 -21.10
N PHE A 102 10.37 -6.02 -20.05
CA PHE A 102 9.80 -7.35 -19.89
C PHE A 102 10.22 -8.32 -21.00
N ALA A 103 11.52 -8.43 -21.24
CA ALA A 103 12.08 -9.22 -22.33
C ALA A 103 11.66 -10.70 -22.28
N ALA A 104 11.65 -11.33 -21.10
CA ALA A 104 11.25 -12.73 -20.96
C ALA A 104 9.74 -12.91 -21.15
N THR A 105 8.94 -11.97 -20.63
CA THR A 105 7.49 -11.99 -20.83
C THR A 105 7.15 -11.87 -22.32
N ARG A 106 7.82 -10.96 -23.04
CA ARG A 106 7.63 -10.77 -24.48
C ARG A 106 8.04 -12.00 -25.29
N SER A 107 9.10 -12.71 -24.92
CA SER A 107 9.51 -13.92 -25.64
C SER A 107 8.46 -15.04 -25.50
N VAL A 108 7.90 -15.23 -24.31
CA VAL A 108 6.81 -16.21 -24.07
C VAL A 108 5.55 -15.82 -24.83
N VAL A 109 5.17 -14.54 -24.83
CA VAL A 109 4.00 -14.05 -25.57
C VAL A 109 4.17 -14.24 -27.07
N ASN A 110 5.34 -13.90 -27.62
CA ASN A 110 5.62 -14.13 -29.03
C ASN A 110 5.58 -15.62 -29.39
N ALA A 111 6.16 -16.49 -28.55
CA ALA A 111 6.09 -17.94 -28.73
C ALA A 111 4.63 -18.44 -28.73
N ALA A 112 3.78 -17.93 -27.84
CA ALA A 112 2.36 -18.28 -27.78
C ALA A 112 1.58 -17.79 -29.02
N ILE A 113 1.85 -16.58 -29.51
CA ILE A 113 1.22 -16.04 -30.73
C ILE A 113 1.62 -16.88 -31.94
N GLU A 114 2.91 -17.16 -32.11
CA GLU A 114 3.41 -17.95 -33.23
C GLU A 114 2.88 -19.39 -33.20
N TRP A 115 2.85 -20.02 -32.03
CA TRP A 115 2.31 -21.37 -31.85
C TRP A 115 0.82 -21.47 -32.21
N ARG A 116 0.04 -20.39 -31.98
CA ARG A 116 -1.37 -20.33 -32.36
C ARG A 116 -1.59 -20.18 -33.87
N ILE A 117 -0.71 -19.49 -34.58
CA ILE A 117 -0.89 -19.13 -36.00
C ILE A 117 -0.52 -20.29 -36.94
N ASP A 118 0.52 -21.06 -36.61
CA ASP A 118 0.99 -22.17 -37.46
C ASP A 118 1.19 -23.43 -36.60
N PRO A 119 0.11 -24.14 -36.20
CA PRO A 119 0.23 -25.43 -35.52
C PRO A 119 0.70 -26.47 -36.54
N ARG A 120 1.97 -26.40 -36.96
CA ARG A 120 2.58 -27.43 -37.81
C ARG A 120 2.51 -28.75 -37.05
N GLN A 121 2.10 -29.82 -37.73
CA GLN A 121 2.10 -31.19 -37.21
C GLN A 121 3.52 -31.76 -37.06
N ILE A 122 4.44 -31.01 -36.45
CA ILE A 122 5.76 -31.49 -36.09
C ILE A 122 5.60 -32.35 -34.83
N ARG A 123 6.23 -33.52 -34.80
CA ARG A 123 6.15 -34.47 -33.68
C ARG A 123 6.60 -33.87 -32.34
N TYR A 124 7.41 -32.82 -32.38
CA TYR A 124 7.92 -32.07 -31.22
C TYR A 124 8.10 -30.60 -31.60
N ASP A 125 7.45 -29.69 -30.88
CA ASP A 125 7.61 -28.24 -31.04
C ASP A 125 8.16 -27.62 -29.74
N PRO A 126 9.43 -27.16 -29.72
CA PRO A 126 10.04 -26.58 -28.52
C PRO A 126 9.36 -25.29 -28.05
N ARG A 127 8.57 -24.62 -28.90
CA ARG A 127 7.80 -23.43 -28.52
C ARG A 127 6.60 -23.79 -27.65
N GLY A 128 5.97 -24.92 -27.96
CA GLY A 128 4.90 -25.50 -27.15
C GLY A 128 5.37 -25.76 -25.72
N ASP A 129 6.58 -26.30 -25.55
CA ASP A 129 7.18 -26.56 -24.24
C ASP A 129 7.35 -25.28 -23.42
N ILE A 130 7.85 -24.19 -24.03
CA ILE A 130 8.01 -22.90 -23.35
C ILE A 130 6.65 -22.34 -22.91
N VAL A 131 5.65 -22.39 -23.78
CA VAL A 131 4.30 -21.88 -23.48
C VAL A 131 3.65 -22.70 -22.37
N VAL A 132 3.69 -24.03 -22.46
CA VAL A 132 3.10 -24.93 -21.47
C VAL A 132 3.82 -24.82 -20.12
N ALA A 133 5.16 -24.76 -20.12
CA ALA A 133 5.97 -24.64 -18.90
C ALA A 133 5.64 -23.38 -18.08
N HIS A 134 5.19 -22.30 -18.72
CA HIS A 134 4.79 -21.08 -18.02
C HIS A 134 3.28 -20.95 -17.81
N ALA A 135 2.46 -21.36 -18.78
CA ALA A 135 1.01 -21.26 -18.69
C ALA A 135 0.42 -22.17 -17.61
N VAL A 136 0.93 -23.40 -17.45
CA VAL A 136 0.41 -24.35 -16.47
C VAL A 136 0.60 -23.86 -15.03
N PRO A 137 1.80 -23.44 -14.58
CA PRO A 137 1.97 -22.87 -13.24
C PRO A 137 1.13 -21.61 -13.01
N ILE A 138 1.04 -20.72 -13.99
CA ILE A 138 0.23 -19.50 -13.87
C ILE A 138 -1.25 -19.87 -13.70
N ALA A 139 -1.79 -20.77 -14.52
CA ALA A 139 -3.17 -21.23 -14.40
C ALA A 139 -3.44 -21.90 -13.03
N MET A 140 -2.50 -22.72 -12.56
CA MET A 140 -2.59 -23.36 -11.25
C MET A 140 -2.57 -22.32 -10.12
N ALA A 141 -1.66 -21.34 -10.17
CA ALA A 141 -1.59 -20.25 -9.18
C ALA A 141 -2.90 -19.46 -9.13
N LEU A 142 -3.47 -19.13 -10.31
CA LEU A 142 -4.75 -18.43 -10.41
C LEU A 142 -5.91 -19.26 -9.85
N ALA A 143 -5.94 -20.58 -10.10
CA ALA A 143 -6.93 -21.47 -9.53
C ALA A 143 -6.85 -21.54 -7.99
N ILE A 144 -5.63 -21.71 -7.45
CA ILE A 144 -5.37 -21.68 -6.00
C ILE A 144 -5.81 -20.32 -5.42
N GLY A 145 -5.42 -19.22 -6.07
CA GLY A 145 -5.81 -17.88 -5.68
C GLY A 145 -7.33 -17.67 -5.68
N ALA A 146 -8.03 -18.18 -6.70
CA ALA A 146 -9.49 -18.08 -6.80
C ALA A 146 -10.19 -18.84 -5.66
N VAL A 147 -9.71 -20.04 -5.31
CA VAL A 147 -10.21 -20.81 -4.17
C VAL A 147 -9.98 -20.06 -2.85
N LEU A 148 -8.75 -19.54 -2.64
CA LEU A 148 -8.43 -18.75 -1.45
C LEU A 148 -9.26 -17.47 -1.35
N VAL A 149 -9.51 -16.80 -2.48
CA VAL A 149 -10.38 -15.62 -2.54
C VAL A 149 -11.81 -16.00 -2.20
N LEU A 150 -12.35 -17.11 -2.73
CA LEU A 150 -13.70 -17.56 -2.43
C LEU A 150 -13.90 -17.82 -0.94
N ILE A 151 -12.95 -18.52 -0.30
CA ILE A 151 -12.93 -18.75 1.14
C ILE A 151 -12.86 -17.41 1.90
N GLY A 152 -11.94 -16.53 1.49
CA GLY A 152 -11.77 -15.21 2.11
C GLY A 152 -12.98 -14.29 1.99
N ARG A 153 -13.72 -14.34 0.87
CA ARG A 153 -14.94 -13.52 0.63
C ARG A 153 -16.03 -13.82 1.65
N LEU A 154 -16.19 -15.07 2.07
CA LEU A 154 -17.16 -15.46 3.10
C LEU A 154 -16.92 -14.71 4.42
N SER A 155 -15.66 -14.41 4.74
CA SER A 155 -15.30 -13.67 5.96
C SER A 155 -15.47 -12.15 5.87
N LEU A 156 -15.63 -11.58 4.66
CA LEU A 156 -15.59 -10.12 4.42
C LEU A 156 -16.90 -9.53 3.89
N GLY A 157 -17.98 -10.31 3.87
CA GLY A 157 -19.25 -9.96 3.21
C GLY A 157 -19.93 -8.67 3.67
N HIS A 158 -19.59 -8.15 4.85
CA HIS A 158 -20.23 -6.98 5.47
C HIS A 158 -19.59 -5.62 5.08
N CYS A 159 -18.57 -5.60 4.20
CA CYS A 159 -17.80 -4.38 3.90
C CYS A 159 -18.31 -3.62 2.66
N GLY A 160 -18.22 -2.27 2.69
CA GLY A 160 -18.69 -1.39 1.63
C GLY A 160 -17.83 -1.37 0.35
N TRP A 161 -18.31 -0.69 -0.71
CA TRP A 161 -17.68 -0.70 -2.04
C TRP A 161 -16.20 -0.25 -2.07
N ARG A 162 -15.82 0.75 -1.27
CA ARG A 162 -14.43 1.26 -1.21
C ARG A 162 -13.47 0.16 -0.78
N TYR A 163 -13.89 -0.64 0.20
CA TYR A 163 -13.12 -1.77 0.69
C TYR A 163 -12.86 -2.81 -0.40
N TRP A 164 -13.91 -3.19 -1.14
CA TRP A 164 -13.80 -4.11 -2.26
C TRP A 164 -12.91 -3.56 -3.37
N THR A 165 -13.03 -2.27 -3.74
CA THR A 165 -12.16 -1.69 -4.78
C THR A 165 -10.67 -1.77 -4.40
N PHE A 166 -10.34 -1.55 -3.12
CA PHE A 166 -8.97 -1.61 -2.65
C PHE A 166 -8.45 -3.05 -2.55
N LEU A 167 -9.31 -4.00 -2.13
CA LEU A 167 -8.99 -5.42 -2.17
C LEU A 167 -8.73 -5.90 -3.60
N THR A 168 -9.61 -5.55 -4.55
CA THR A 168 -9.45 -5.87 -5.98
C THR A 168 -8.15 -5.28 -6.52
N LEU A 169 -7.83 -4.04 -6.18
CA LEU A 169 -6.58 -3.41 -6.60
C LEU A 169 -5.35 -4.22 -6.14
N LYS A 170 -5.32 -4.69 -4.89
CA LYS A 170 -4.22 -5.54 -4.39
C LYS A 170 -4.16 -6.88 -5.08
N LEU A 171 -5.30 -7.53 -5.27
CA LEU A 171 -5.36 -8.83 -5.94
C LEU A 171 -4.87 -8.72 -7.38
N VAL A 172 -5.35 -7.73 -8.14
CA VAL A 172 -4.87 -7.44 -9.49
C VAL A 172 -3.37 -7.13 -9.50
N SER A 173 -2.89 -6.34 -8.54
CA SER A 173 -1.46 -6.03 -8.43
C SER A 173 -0.63 -7.29 -8.18
N ALA A 174 -1.08 -8.22 -7.33
CA ALA A 174 -0.40 -9.48 -7.08
C ALA A 174 -0.44 -10.42 -8.29
N ILE A 175 -1.61 -10.54 -8.94
CA ILE A 175 -1.79 -11.32 -10.18
C ILE A 175 -0.88 -10.81 -11.30
N MET A 176 -0.61 -9.51 -11.36
CA MET A 176 0.32 -8.94 -12.34
C MET A 176 1.78 -9.09 -11.91
N LEU A 177 2.14 -8.61 -10.72
CA LEU A 177 3.54 -8.49 -10.31
C LEU A 177 4.21 -9.83 -10.02
N VAL A 178 3.51 -10.79 -9.43
CA VAL A 178 4.11 -12.06 -9.00
C VAL A 178 4.52 -12.93 -10.19
N PRO A 179 3.65 -13.15 -11.20
CA PRO A 179 4.07 -13.86 -12.42
C PRO A 179 5.16 -13.12 -13.19
N LEU A 180 5.09 -11.79 -13.30
CA LEU A 180 6.14 -11.01 -13.96
C LEU A 180 7.49 -11.18 -13.28
N LEU A 181 7.52 -11.08 -11.95
CA LEU A 181 8.74 -11.29 -11.17
C LEU A 181 9.28 -12.71 -11.34
N TRP A 182 8.40 -13.71 -11.39
CA TRP A 182 8.79 -15.10 -11.63
C TRP A 182 9.36 -15.33 -13.02
N LEU A 183 8.74 -14.77 -14.07
CA LEU A 183 9.22 -14.92 -15.46
C LEU A 183 10.56 -14.21 -15.67
N GLU A 184 10.66 -12.93 -15.30
CA GLU A 184 11.89 -12.16 -15.51
C GLU A 184 13.02 -12.62 -14.57
N GLY A 185 12.67 -12.90 -13.30
CA GLY A 185 13.61 -13.44 -12.32
C GLY A 185 14.08 -14.85 -12.67
N GLY A 186 13.18 -15.71 -13.17
CA GLY A 186 13.50 -17.05 -13.66
C GLY A 186 14.45 -17.00 -14.85
N ALA A 187 14.20 -16.14 -15.84
CA ALA A 187 15.10 -15.96 -16.99
C ALA A 187 16.48 -15.41 -16.58
N ALA A 188 16.54 -14.49 -15.60
CA ALA A 188 17.80 -14.01 -15.05
C ALA A 188 18.55 -15.12 -14.29
N LEU A 189 17.85 -15.89 -13.45
CA LEU A 189 18.41 -17.00 -12.69
C LEU A 189 18.96 -18.09 -13.62
N TRP A 190 18.24 -18.42 -14.70
CA TRP A 190 18.64 -19.43 -15.67
C TRP A 190 19.92 -19.07 -16.42
N ARG A 191 20.17 -17.77 -16.67
CA ARG A 191 21.40 -17.27 -17.31
C ARG A 191 22.63 -17.34 -16.41
N ASN A 192 22.45 -17.26 -15.09
CA ASN A 192 23.55 -17.19 -14.13
C ASN A 192 24.01 -18.58 -13.62
N ILE A 193 23.21 -19.64 -13.82
CA ILE A 193 23.54 -20.99 -13.36
C ILE A 193 24.15 -21.80 -14.51
N SER A 194 25.44 -22.09 -14.42
CA SER A 194 26.20 -22.86 -15.42
C SER A 194 25.97 -24.37 -15.34
N HIS A 195 25.76 -24.92 -14.13
CA HIS A 195 25.58 -26.36 -13.94
C HIS A 195 24.19 -26.82 -14.39
N GLU A 196 24.13 -27.74 -15.35
CA GLU A 196 22.87 -28.19 -15.96
C GLU A 196 21.89 -28.85 -14.98
N THR A 197 22.40 -29.70 -14.09
CA THR A 197 21.59 -30.35 -13.06
C THR A 197 21.02 -29.32 -12.07
N LEU A 198 21.88 -28.41 -11.60
CA LEU A 198 21.48 -27.33 -10.70
C LEU A 198 20.45 -26.40 -11.36
N ARG A 199 20.61 -26.13 -12.65
CA ARG A 199 19.71 -25.32 -13.45
C ARG A 199 18.32 -25.96 -13.56
N ALA A 200 18.24 -27.27 -13.82
CA ALA A 200 16.97 -27.98 -13.87
C ALA A 200 16.26 -28.00 -12.50
N TRP A 201 16.99 -28.31 -11.43
CA TRP A 201 16.41 -28.40 -10.08
C TRP A 201 16.04 -27.05 -9.49
N ILE A 202 16.94 -26.06 -9.53
CA ILE A 202 16.72 -24.75 -8.88
C ILE A 202 15.90 -23.83 -9.78
N ALA A 203 16.34 -23.59 -11.02
CA ALA A 203 15.69 -22.62 -11.88
C ALA A 203 14.39 -23.16 -12.52
N GLY A 204 14.26 -24.48 -12.67
CA GLY A 204 13.02 -25.13 -13.11
C GLY A 204 12.06 -25.43 -11.96
N LEU A 205 12.26 -26.57 -11.29
CA LEU A 205 11.31 -27.07 -10.30
C LEU A 205 11.23 -26.16 -9.06
N GLY A 206 12.38 -25.80 -8.48
CA GLY A 206 12.46 -24.97 -7.28
C GLY A 206 11.80 -23.60 -7.46
N SER A 207 12.08 -22.94 -8.58
CA SER A 207 11.47 -21.66 -8.94
C SER A 207 9.95 -21.76 -9.10
N THR A 208 9.45 -22.84 -9.71
CA THR A 208 8.00 -23.08 -9.88
C THR A 208 7.29 -23.32 -8.56
N VAL A 209 7.88 -24.14 -7.67
CA VAL A 209 7.34 -24.38 -6.32
C VAL A 209 7.36 -23.09 -5.49
N ALA A 210 8.45 -22.34 -5.55
CA ALA A 210 8.57 -21.05 -4.87
C ALA A 210 7.53 -20.03 -5.39
N PHE A 211 7.26 -20.02 -6.68
CA PHE A 211 6.21 -19.20 -7.28
C PHE A 211 4.81 -19.57 -6.77
N LEU A 212 4.44 -20.85 -6.82
CA LEU A 212 3.12 -21.31 -6.36
C LEU A 212 2.91 -21.04 -4.86
N GLY A 213 3.88 -21.41 -4.03
CA GLY A 213 3.84 -21.17 -2.59
C GLY A 213 3.84 -19.68 -2.27
N GLY A 214 4.72 -18.90 -2.90
CA GLY A 214 4.82 -17.46 -2.74
C GLY A 214 3.53 -16.73 -3.13
N PHE A 215 2.91 -17.12 -4.24
CA PHE A 215 1.63 -16.56 -4.68
C PHE A 215 0.52 -16.82 -3.64
N GLY A 216 0.40 -18.06 -3.15
CA GLY A 216 -0.56 -18.42 -2.10
C GLY A 216 -0.34 -17.62 -0.81
N VAL A 217 0.91 -17.52 -0.34
CA VAL A 217 1.28 -16.71 0.83
C VAL A 217 0.92 -15.24 0.64
N ILE A 218 1.16 -14.67 -0.54
CA ILE A 218 0.80 -13.28 -0.85
C ILE A 218 -0.72 -13.08 -0.81
N VAL A 219 -1.51 -14.01 -1.36
CA VAL A 219 -2.97 -13.94 -1.29
C VAL A 219 -3.45 -13.99 0.15
N ILE A 220 -2.97 -14.95 0.96
CA ILE A 220 -3.29 -15.06 2.39
C ILE A 220 -2.91 -13.75 3.12
N TRP A 221 -1.72 -13.22 2.82
CA TRP A 221 -1.26 -11.96 3.39
C TRP A 221 -2.14 -10.77 3.00
N ILE A 222 -2.63 -10.70 1.75
CA ILE A 222 -3.57 -9.66 1.31
C ILE A 222 -4.84 -9.71 2.16
N PHE A 223 -5.42 -10.89 2.39
CA PHE A 223 -6.62 -11.02 3.23
C PHE A 223 -6.33 -10.67 4.70
N SER A 224 -5.22 -11.15 5.26
CA SER A 224 -4.79 -10.82 6.62
C SER A 224 -4.55 -9.31 6.80
N ASP A 225 -3.92 -8.65 5.83
CA ASP A 225 -3.72 -7.20 5.83
C ASP A 225 -5.05 -6.44 5.70
N GLN A 226 -6.02 -6.97 4.95
CA GLN A 226 -7.34 -6.34 4.79
C GLN A 226 -8.23 -6.49 6.03
N ARG A 227 -8.09 -7.58 6.79
CA ARG A 227 -8.75 -7.75 8.09
C ARG A 227 -8.24 -6.75 9.13
N ARG A 228 -6.94 -6.44 9.10
CA ARG A 228 -6.29 -5.47 10.00
C ARG A 228 -6.45 -4.01 9.54
N ARG A 229 -7.37 -3.72 8.61
CA ARG A 229 -7.66 -2.38 8.12
C ARG A 229 -9.06 -1.96 8.51
N CYS A 230 -9.22 -0.67 8.79
CA CYS A 230 -10.54 -0.12 9.00
C CYS A 230 -11.37 -0.20 7.69
N PRO A 231 -12.59 -0.76 7.71
CA PRO A 231 -13.43 -0.89 6.52
C PRO A 231 -13.89 0.45 5.94
N VAL A 232 -13.85 1.52 6.75
CA VAL A 232 -14.27 2.87 6.34
C VAL A 232 -13.11 3.67 5.73
N CYS A 233 -11.99 3.81 6.45
CA CYS A 233 -10.86 4.64 6.01
C CYS A 233 -9.75 3.87 5.27
N LEU A 234 -9.80 2.53 5.25
CA LEU A 234 -8.84 1.62 4.61
C LEU A 234 -7.40 1.72 5.12
N ARG A 235 -7.19 2.44 6.22
CA ARG A 235 -5.91 2.52 6.92
C ARG A 235 -5.72 1.29 7.79
N ARG A 236 -4.47 0.84 7.89
CA ARG A 236 -4.10 -0.23 8.83
C ARG A 236 -4.37 0.26 10.26
N LEU A 237 -5.11 -0.53 11.03
CA LEU A 237 -5.41 -0.24 12.42
C LEU A 237 -4.10 -0.18 13.22
N ALA A 238 -4.07 0.69 14.22
CA ALA A 238 -2.87 0.97 14.99
C ALA A 238 -3.14 0.74 16.47
N ARG A 239 -2.05 0.52 17.22
CA ARG A 239 -2.04 0.45 18.69
C ARG A 239 -2.76 -0.79 19.22
N PRO A 240 -2.08 -1.96 19.22
CA PRO A 240 -2.61 -3.12 19.93
C PRO A 240 -2.70 -2.77 21.43
N VAL A 241 -3.88 -2.95 22.00
CA VAL A 241 -4.06 -2.97 23.45
C VAL A 241 -4.46 -4.39 23.80
N THR A 242 -3.59 -5.08 24.54
CA THR A 242 -3.88 -6.40 25.10
C THR A 242 -4.70 -6.20 26.37
N LEU A 243 -5.91 -6.73 26.38
CA LEU A 243 -6.82 -6.76 27.53
C LEU A 243 -6.93 -8.20 28.03
N GLY A 244 -7.22 -8.37 29.32
CA GLY A 244 -7.41 -9.69 29.92
C GLY A 244 -6.12 -10.39 30.33
N SER A 245 -6.26 -11.68 30.67
CA SER A 245 -5.20 -12.53 31.20
C SER A 245 -5.25 -13.91 30.56
N TRP A 246 -4.10 -14.42 30.15
CA TRP A 246 -3.95 -15.79 29.64
C TRP A 246 -4.36 -16.88 30.63
N GLY A 247 -4.37 -16.57 31.93
CA GLY A 247 -4.75 -17.50 33.00
C GLY A 247 -6.20 -17.35 33.48
N SER A 248 -6.97 -16.40 32.94
CA SER A 248 -8.35 -16.16 33.34
C SER A 248 -9.33 -16.76 32.33
N MET A 249 -10.18 -17.68 32.79
CA MET A 249 -11.26 -18.23 31.97
C MET A 249 -12.37 -17.20 31.71
N PHE A 250 -12.56 -16.23 32.60
CA PHE A 250 -13.62 -15.23 32.51
C PHE A 250 -13.22 -13.96 31.74
N GLU A 251 -11.92 -13.68 31.64
CA GLU A 251 -11.38 -12.53 30.93
C GLU A 251 -10.17 -12.96 30.08
N PRO A 252 -10.41 -13.76 29.03
CA PRO A 252 -9.34 -14.27 28.19
C PRO A 252 -8.55 -13.14 27.54
N ALA A 253 -7.28 -13.41 27.23
CA ALA A 253 -6.42 -12.45 26.54
C ALA A 253 -7.02 -12.09 25.16
N THR A 254 -7.31 -10.81 24.96
CA THR A 254 -7.82 -10.27 23.69
C THR A 254 -6.96 -9.08 23.27
N THR A 255 -6.62 -9.02 21.99
CA THR A 255 -5.88 -7.88 21.44
C THR A 255 -6.83 -7.01 20.64
N GLU A 256 -7.06 -5.79 21.14
CA GLU A 256 -7.89 -4.80 20.47
C GLU A 256 -7.05 -3.82 19.65
N PHE A 257 -7.45 -3.58 18.41
CA PHE A 257 -6.88 -2.59 17.52
C PHE A 257 -7.89 -1.48 17.25
N VAL A 258 -7.51 -0.23 17.44
CA VAL A 258 -8.40 0.92 17.26
C VAL A 258 -8.05 1.69 15.99
N CYS A 259 -9.07 2.24 15.32
CA CYS A 259 -8.88 3.15 14.22
C CYS A 259 -8.50 4.56 14.73
N GLU A 260 -7.36 5.10 14.28
CA GLU A 260 -6.91 6.47 14.64
C GLU A 260 -7.89 7.59 14.22
N GLU A 261 -8.85 7.30 13.34
CA GLU A 261 -9.89 8.25 12.91
C GLU A 261 -11.23 8.04 13.67
N GLY A 262 -11.26 7.15 14.67
CA GLY A 262 -12.46 6.90 15.50
C GLY A 262 -13.59 6.13 14.81
N HIS A 263 -13.32 5.39 13.72
CA HIS A 263 -14.37 4.64 12.99
C HIS A 263 -14.80 3.33 13.67
N GLY A 264 -13.96 2.75 14.52
CA GLY A 264 -14.21 1.44 15.12
C GLY A 264 -12.97 0.80 15.73
N ALA A 265 -13.20 -0.33 16.39
CA ALA A 265 -12.20 -1.21 16.97
C ALA A 265 -12.35 -2.64 16.45
N LEU A 266 -11.24 -3.34 16.30
CA LEU A 266 -11.15 -4.74 15.93
C LEU A 266 -10.59 -5.53 17.12
N SER A 267 -11.39 -6.41 17.70
CA SER A 267 -10.92 -7.32 18.75
C SER A 267 -10.48 -8.63 18.09
N LEU A 268 -9.22 -8.99 18.25
CA LEU A 268 -8.68 -10.31 17.91
C LEU A 268 -8.67 -11.15 19.18
N ASP A 269 -9.34 -12.29 19.13
CA ASP A 269 -9.24 -13.27 20.21
C ASP A 269 -7.91 -14.01 20.08
N GLU A 270 -7.14 -14.08 21.16
CA GLU A 270 -5.87 -14.83 21.19
C GLU A 270 -6.08 -16.28 21.65
N SER A 271 -7.28 -16.61 22.13
CA SER A 271 -7.64 -17.96 22.56
C SER A 271 -8.21 -18.80 21.39
N GLU A 272 -7.79 -20.07 21.28
CA GLU A 272 -8.34 -21.02 20.29
C GLU A 272 -9.83 -21.32 20.48
N ILE A 273 -10.36 -21.00 21.68
CA ILE A 273 -11.77 -21.20 22.08
C ILE A 273 -12.63 -19.99 21.67
N GLY A 274 -11.99 -18.88 21.29
CA GLY A 274 -12.58 -17.59 20.98
C GLY A 274 -13.28 -17.47 19.63
N GLY A 275 -14.40 -16.75 19.59
CA GLY A 275 -15.34 -16.62 18.46
C GLY A 275 -14.86 -15.86 17.20
N GLY A 276 -13.55 -15.76 16.97
CA GLY A 276 -12.94 -15.12 15.80
C GLY A 276 -12.94 -13.58 15.81
N ASP A 277 -12.32 -12.99 14.78
CA ASP A 277 -12.15 -11.54 14.64
C ASP A 277 -13.51 -10.79 14.70
N ARG A 278 -13.67 -9.85 15.65
CA ARG A 278 -14.91 -9.07 15.81
C ARG A 278 -14.67 -7.58 15.58
N TRP A 279 -15.37 -7.01 14.60
CA TRP A 279 -15.38 -5.56 14.34
C TRP A 279 -16.53 -4.87 15.07
N VAL A 280 -16.23 -3.81 15.82
CA VAL A 280 -17.20 -2.95 16.51
C VAL A 280 -17.08 -1.53 15.98
N ALA A 281 -18.16 -1.01 15.40
CA ALA A 281 -18.22 0.39 14.97
C ALA A 281 -18.38 1.31 16.19
N LEU A 282 -17.52 2.32 16.30
CA LEU A 282 -17.62 3.33 17.35
C LEU A 282 -18.63 4.40 16.93
N ASP A 283 -19.34 4.96 17.91
CA ASP A 283 -20.33 6.01 17.69
C ASP A 283 -19.66 7.37 17.43
N ALA A 284 -20.47 8.36 17.01
CA ALA A 284 -19.95 9.65 16.55
C ALA A 284 -19.18 10.44 17.62
N SER A 285 -19.37 10.13 18.91
CA SER A 285 -18.66 10.77 20.02
C SER A 285 -17.14 10.53 20.01
N TRP A 286 -16.67 9.46 19.34
CA TRP A 286 -15.25 9.10 19.26
C TRP A 286 -14.51 9.72 18.06
N ARG A 287 -15.20 10.49 17.22
CA ARG A 287 -14.60 11.10 16.02
C ARG A 287 -13.80 12.36 16.40
N GLY A 288 -12.48 12.24 16.48
CA GLY A 288 -11.56 13.38 16.64
C GLY A 288 -10.87 13.51 18.00
N LEU A 289 -10.88 12.45 18.81
CA LEU A 289 -9.96 12.25 19.94
C LEU A 289 -8.57 11.82 19.44
#